data_AF-A0A371NAF2-F1
#
_entry.id   AF-A0A371NAF2-F1
#
_cell.length_a   1.000
_cell.length_b   1.000
_cell.length_c   1.000
_cell.angle_alpha   90.00
_cell.angle_beta   90.00
_cell.angle_gamma   90.00
#
_symmetry.space_group_name_H-M   'P 1'
#
loop_
_entity.id
_entity.type
_entity.pdbx_description
1 polymer ?
#
loop_
_entity_poly.entity_id
_entity_poly.type
_entity_poly.pdbx_seq_one_letter_code
_entity_poly.pdbx_strand_id
1 'polypeptide(L)' 'MVLGIPDPWVWGAYILCILITVFCVIYGLVNWNRGGEDEEEQIMEELRWEEEEKRMEEDELGL' A
#
# COMPACT_ATOMS: atom_id res chain seq x y z
N MET A 1 -22.71 -36.49 2.72
CA MET A 1 -21.38 -36.36 3.35
C MET A 1 -20.38 -36.03 2.26
N VAL A 2 -19.76 -34.86 2.34
CA VAL A 2 -18.65 -34.48 1.46
C VAL A 2 -17.40 -34.51 2.35
N LEU A 3 -16.37 -35.27 1.98
CA LEU A 3 -15.11 -35.39 2.74
C LEU A 3 -15.28 -35.78 4.22
N GLY A 4 -16.28 -36.58 4.57
CA GLY A 4 -16.55 -37.00 5.96
C GLY A 4 -17.25 -35.94 6.82
N ILE A 5 -17.55 -34.76 6.27
CA ILE A 5 -18.34 -33.73 6.96
C ILE A 5 -19.82 -33.91 6.56
N PRO A 6 -20.72 -34.18 7.53
CA PRO A 6 -22.14 -34.36 7.25
C PRO A 6 -22.90 -33.04 7.13
N ASP A 7 -22.42 -31.98 7.81
CA ASP A 7 -23.09 -30.69 7.89
C ASP A 7 -22.71 -29.76 6.72
N PRO A 8 -23.68 -29.31 5.90
CA PRO A 8 -23.42 -28.43 4.77
C PRO A 8 -22.88 -27.03 5.15
N TRP A 9 -23.20 -26.50 6.35
CA TRP A 9 -22.74 -25.18 6.77
C TRP A 9 -21.26 -25.19 7.13
N VAL A 10 -20.79 -26.26 7.76
CA VAL A 10 -19.35 -26.43 8.04
C VAL A 10 -18.56 -26.48 6.74
N TRP A 11 -19.06 -27.21 5.72
CA TRP A 11 -18.41 -27.27 4.42
C TRP A 11 -18.40 -25.90 3.71
N GLY A 12 -19.52 -25.17 3.79
CA GLY A 12 -19.62 -23.80 3.29
C GLY A 12 -18.63 -22.84 3.93
N ALA A 13 -18.41 -22.95 5.25
CA ALA A 13 -17.43 -22.14 5.98
C ALA A 13 -15.99 -22.37 5.47
N TYR A 14 -15.59 -23.62 5.23
CA TYR A 14 -14.26 -23.92 4.68
C TYR A 14 -14.04 -23.30 3.30
N ILE A 15 -15.03 -23.40 2.40
CA ILE A 15 -14.93 -22.78 1.07
C ILE A 15 -14.86 -21.26 1.20
N LEU A 16 -15.70 -20.68 2.06
CA LEU A 16 -15.71 -19.24 2.27
C LEU A 16 -14.36 -18.74 2.79
N CYS A 17 -13.70 -19.45 3.72
CA CYS A 17 -12.36 -19.12 4.18
C CYS A 17 -11.36 -19.07 3.02
N ILE A 18 -11.36 -20.09 2.15
CA ILE A 18 -10.48 -20.14 0.98
C ILE A 18 -10.78 -18.95 0.04
N LEU A 19 -12.05 -18.67 -0.23
CA LEU A 19 -12.46 -17.56 -1.08
C LEU A 19 -12.02 -16.21 -0.53
N ILE A 20 -12.15 -15.99 0.79
CA ILE A 20 -11.70 -14.77 1.46
C ILE A 20 -10.18 -14.63 1.35
N THR A 21 -9.43 -15.71 1.58
CA THR A 21 -7.96 -15.69 1.42
C THR A 21 -7.57 -15.29 0.00
N VAL A 22 -8.18 -15.91 -1.01
CA VAL A 22 -7.92 -15.59 -2.42
C VAL A 22 -8.28 -14.12 -2.73
N PHE A 23 -9.43 -13.65 -2.25
CA PHE A 23 -9.85 -12.26 -2.41
C PHE A 23 -8.83 -11.28 -1.81
N CYS A 24 -8.37 -11.52 -0.58
CA CYS A 24 -7.35 -10.69 0.08
C CYS A 24 -6.04 -10.66 -0.71
N VAL A 25 -5.57 -11.81 -1.20
CA VAL A 25 -4.34 -11.89 -2.00
C VAL A 25 -4.48 -11.12 -3.32
N ILE A 26 -5.59 -11.31 -4.04
CA ILE A 26 -5.85 -10.58 -5.30
C ILE A 26 -5.90 -9.08 -5.05
N TYR A 27 -6.65 -8.64 -4.03
CA TYR A 27 -6.76 -7.23 -3.70
C TYR A 27 -5.38 -6.64 -3.36
N GLY A 28 -4.60 -7.33 -2.52
CA GLY A 28 -3.24 -6.93 -2.20
C GLY A 28 -2.38 -6.78 -3.45
N LEU A 29 -2.36 -7.78 -4.34
CA LEU A 29 -1.59 -7.74 -5.58
C LEU A 29 -2.02 -6.62 -6.52
N VAL A 30 -3.32 -6.37 -6.67
CA VAL A 30 -3.84 -5.28 -7.52
C VAL A 30 -3.51 -3.91 -6.95
N ASN A 31 -3.53 -3.76 -5.63
CA ASN A 31 -3.37 -2.47 -4.96
C ASN A 31 -1.94 -2.18 -4.46
N TRP A 32 -0.99 -3.13 -4.59
CA TRP A 32 0.33 -3.01 -3.94
C TRP A 32 1.17 -1.82 -4.42
N ASN A 33 0.90 -1.29 -5.61
CA ASN A 33 1.69 -0.21 -6.23
C ASN A 33 0.88 1.07 -6.50
N ARG A 34 -0.27 1.25 -5.83
CA ARG A 34 -1.14 2.43 -6.02
C ARG A 34 -0.86 3.58 -5.04
N GLY A 35 0.16 3.46 -4.19
CA GLY A 35 0.47 4.45 -3.15
C GLY A 35 1.50 5.51 -3.55
N GLY A 36 2.16 5.38 -4.69
CA GLY A 36 3.20 6.31 -5.17
C GLY A 36 2.74 7.26 -6.27
N GLU A 37 1.42 7.44 -6.45
CA GLU A 37 0.88 8.31 -7.52
C GLU A 37 1.39 9.76 -7.39
N ASP A 38 1.64 10.23 -6.16
CA ASP A 38 2.16 11.57 -5.85
C ASP A 38 3.63 11.54 -5.37
N GLU A 39 4.34 10.43 -5.54
CA GLU A 39 5.72 10.27 -5.03
C GLU A 39 6.69 11.22 -5.75
N GLU A 40 6.57 11.36 -7.08
CA GLU A 40 7.38 12.31 -7.84
C GLU A 40 7.12 13.77 -7.42
N GLU A 41 5.87 14.14 -7.14
CA GLU A 41 5.51 15.50 -6.72
C GLU A 41 6.08 15.82 -5.32
N GLN A 42 6.00 14.87 -4.39
CA GLN A 42 6.60 15.00 -3.06
C GLN A 42 8.12 15.13 -3.13
N ILE A 43 8.79 14.32 -3.95
CA ILE A 43 10.25 14.41 -4.15
C ILE A 43 10.64 15.80 -4.69
N MET A 44 9.89 16.31 -5.67
CA MET A 44 10.15 17.64 -6.24
C MET A 44 9.92 18.77 -5.24
N GLU A 45 8.92 18.64 -4.37
CA GLU A 45 8.69 19.57 -3.27
C GLU A 45 9.85 19.57 -2.27
N GLU A 46 10.29 18.41 -1.80
CA GLU A 46 11.42 18.28 -0.87
C GLU A 46 12.71 18.89 -1.44
N LEU A 47 13.02 18.61 -2.70
CA LEU A 47 14.16 19.20 -3.43
C LEU A 47 14.13 20.73 -3.43
N ARG A 48 12.94 21.32 -3.65
CA ARG A 48 12.76 22.78 -3.65
C ARG A 48 12.97 23.38 -2.25
N TRP A 49 12.47 22.71 -1.22
CA TRP A 49 12.68 23.14 0.17
C TRP A 49 14.16 23.09 0.55
N GLU A 50 14.89 22.01 0.20
CA GLU A 50 16.33 21.92 0.47
C GLU A 50 17.14 23.03 -0.23
N GLU A 51 16.77 23.38 -1.47
CA GLU A 51 17.44 24.44 -2.22
C GLU A 51 17.15 25.82 -1.61
N GLU A 52 15.91 26.04 -1.17
CA GLU A 52 15.52 27.28 -0.48
C GLU A 52 16.18 27.40 0.90
N GLU A 53 16.29 26.32 1.67
CA GLU A 53 17.03 26.29 2.94
C GLU A 53 18.51 26.62 2.73
N LYS A 54 19.19 25.98 1.76
CA LYS A 54 20.59 26.31 1.44
C LYS A 54 20.77 27.77 1.05
N ARG A 55 19.85 28.32 0.25
CA ARG A 55 19.89 29.73 -0.14
C ARG A 55 19.74 30.64 1.08
N MET A 56 18.79 30.34 1.98
CA MET A 56 18.61 31.10 3.23
C MET A 56 19.85 31.01 4.13
N GLU A 57 20.48 29.84 4.22
CA GLU A 57 21.73 29.67 4.98
C GLU A 57 22.89 30.47 4.38
N GLU A 58 23.06 30.47 3.06
CA GLU A 58 24.06 31.28 2.35
C GLU A 58 23.83 32.78 2.57
N ASP A 59 22.57 33.23 2.43
CA ASP A 59 22.16 34.62 2.66
C ASP A 59 22.36 35.05 4.13
N GLU A 60 22.06 34.18 5.10
CA GLU A 60 22.27 34.44 6.54
C GLU A 60 23.75 34.45 6.94
N LEU A 61 24.58 33.58 6.32
CA LEU A 61 26.02 33.51 6.57
C LEU A 61 26.82 34.57 5.81
N GLY A 62 26.20 35.28 4.87
CA GLY A 62 26.79 36.39 4.13
C GLY A 62 27.94 35.98 3.20
N LEU A 63 27.87 34.76 2.65
CA LEU A 63 28.82 34.23 1.66
C LEU A 63 28.48 34.66 0.23
#